data_AF-A0A7W1DEL6-F1
#
_entry.id   AF-A0A7W1DEL6-F1
#
_cell.length_a   1.000
_cell.length_b   1.000
_cell.length_c   1.000
_cell.angle_alpha   90.00
_cell.angle_beta   90.00
_cell.angle_gamma   90.00
#
_symmetry.space_group_name_H-M   'P 1'
#
loop_
_entity.id
_entity.type
_entity.pdbx_description
1 polymer ?
#
loop_
_entity_poly.entity_id
_entity_poly.type
_entity_poly.pdbx_seq_one_letter_code
_entity_poly.pdbx_strand_id
1 'polypeptide(L)'
;YLPRYGMAPDWAKATRPLVLVFTAIAFLVTIVFKADVDAQGGAYATGVLVLMSSAAVAVAISAWRNSEKKWIGFLIITLIFFYTTAVNIIEQPEGIKIASLFILGIIATSFVSRALRSTEVRFEDIELDAKAQEYIDEMAEGEIRIVTNRREAGDVAEYRFKEHEKRVDNHIPSSDPILFYEIDVGDASDFKGKLKVRGVDVGGYKILRTESPAVPNAIAAFLLFLRDKSGKIPHVYFGWSEGNPFRYLLRYVLFGEGDTAPVTREILRKAEPDPTRRPNVHVGG
;
A
#
# COMPACT_ATOMS: atom_id res chain seq x y z
N TYR A 1 7.27 21.33 0.03
CA TYR A 1 6.74 21.00 -1.30
C TYR A 1 6.51 19.49 -1.45
N LEU A 2 7.56 18.64 -1.38
CA LEU A 2 7.47 17.17 -1.53
C LEU A 2 6.50 16.42 -0.59
N PRO A 3 6.36 16.77 0.71
CA PRO A 3 5.45 16.02 1.59
C PRO A 3 3.96 16.17 1.24
N ARG A 4 3.56 17.27 0.59
CA ARG A 4 2.16 17.49 0.17
C ARG A 4 1.71 16.50 -0.92
N TYR A 5 2.66 15.92 -1.63
CA TYR A 5 2.44 14.91 -2.66
C TYR A 5 2.74 13.47 -2.16
N GLY A 6 2.95 13.28 -0.85
CA GLY A 6 3.28 11.96 -0.27
C GLY A 6 4.66 11.41 -0.64
N MET A 7 5.50 12.20 -1.32
CA MET A 7 6.83 11.79 -1.81
C MET A 7 7.93 11.84 -0.76
N ALA A 8 7.64 12.42 0.42
CA ALA A 8 8.57 12.48 1.55
C ALA A 8 7.81 12.21 2.85
N PRO A 9 8.39 11.47 3.81
CA PRO A 9 7.78 11.23 5.12
C PRO A 9 7.48 12.54 5.86
N ASP A 10 6.44 12.57 6.70
CA ASP A 10 6.09 13.77 7.45
C ASP A 10 7.18 14.25 8.42
N TRP A 11 8.00 13.33 8.94
CA TRP A 11 9.17 13.67 9.77
C TRP A 11 10.25 14.45 9.01
N ALA A 12 10.29 14.38 7.66
CA ALA A 12 11.21 15.17 6.86
C ALA A 12 10.88 16.67 6.87
N LYS A 13 9.71 17.08 7.41
CA LYS A 13 9.37 18.48 7.69
C LYS A 13 10.10 19.01 8.94
N ALA A 14 10.55 18.15 9.84
CA ALA A 14 11.27 18.55 11.04
C ALA A 14 12.76 18.75 10.73
N THR A 15 13.29 19.93 11.02
CA THR A 15 14.68 20.31 10.73
C THR A 15 15.70 19.50 11.52
N ARG A 16 15.44 19.20 12.79
CA ARG A 16 16.42 18.50 13.66
C ARG A 16 16.66 17.04 13.28
N PRO A 17 15.63 16.19 13.04
CA PRO A 17 15.83 14.83 12.56
C PRO A 17 16.54 14.77 11.21
N LEU A 18 16.22 15.71 10.31
CA LEU A 18 16.81 15.76 8.97
C LEU A 18 18.33 16.02 9.02
N VAL A 19 18.78 16.91 9.91
CA VAL A 19 20.21 17.16 10.12
C VAL A 19 20.93 15.91 10.59
N LEU A 20 20.38 15.17 11.55
CA LEU A 20 20.99 13.92 12.04
C LEU A 20 21.14 12.88 10.93
N VAL A 21 20.12 12.75 10.06
CA VAL A 21 20.18 11.84 8.91
C VAL A 21 21.26 12.27 7.93
N PHE A 22 21.34 13.55 7.56
CA PHE A 22 22.39 14.03 6.66
C PHE A 22 23.79 13.89 7.25
N THR A 23 23.95 14.16 8.55
CA THR A 23 25.21 13.94 9.25
C THR A 23 25.61 12.46 9.22
N ALA A 24 24.69 11.54 9.52
CA ALA A 24 24.96 10.11 9.46
C ALA A 24 25.34 9.63 8.04
N ILE A 25 24.63 10.12 7.02
CA ILE A 25 24.96 9.84 5.62
C ILE A 25 26.34 10.40 5.25
N ALA A 26 26.67 11.62 5.68
CA ALA A 26 27.97 12.23 5.42
C ALA A 26 29.12 11.41 6.05
N PHE A 27 28.95 10.94 7.30
CA PHE A 27 29.90 10.03 7.93
C PHE A 27 30.02 8.70 7.20
N LEU A 28 28.88 8.10 6.81
CA LEU A 28 28.85 6.85 6.05
C LEU A 28 29.63 6.99 4.73
N VAL A 29 29.35 8.02 3.95
CA VAL A 29 30.05 8.30 2.68
C VAL A 29 31.53 8.52 2.97
N THR A 30 31.89 9.31 3.98
CA THR A 30 33.30 9.54 4.35
C THR A 30 34.03 8.23 4.68
N ILE A 31 33.39 7.30 5.41
CA ILE A 31 33.97 6.00 5.76
C ILE A 31 34.11 5.11 4.53
N VAL A 32 33.05 5.01 3.70
CA VAL A 32 33.05 4.18 2.48
C VAL A 32 34.12 4.64 1.50
N PHE A 33 34.32 5.96 1.38
CA PHE A 33 35.31 6.57 0.49
C PHE A 33 36.67 6.77 1.16
N LYS A 34 36.85 6.30 2.41
CA LYS A 34 38.11 6.47 3.18
C LYS A 34 38.61 7.92 3.19
N ALA A 35 37.68 8.88 3.20
CA ALA A 35 37.94 10.31 3.09
C ALA A 35 38.72 10.75 1.83
N ASP A 36 38.68 9.97 0.75
CA ASP A 36 39.30 10.31 -0.53
C ASP A 36 38.43 11.32 -1.31
N VAL A 37 39.02 12.48 -1.64
CA VAL A 37 38.33 13.59 -2.30
C VAL A 37 38.20 13.36 -3.80
N ASP A 38 39.17 12.68 -4.42
CA ASP A 38 39.17 12.39 -5.86
C ASP A 38 38.10 11.33 -6.18
N ALA A 39 38.01 10.31 -5.34
CA ALA A 39 36.95 9.29 -5.44
C ALA A 39 35.54 9.88 -5.24
N GLN A 40 35.40 10.92 -4.41
CA GLN A 40 34.14 11.65 -4.21
C GLN A 40 33.83 12.64 -5.35
N GLY A 41 34.86 13.25 -5.94
CA GLY A 41 34.73 14.20 -7.04
C GLY A 41 34.06 13.60 -8.27
N GLY A 42 34.38 12.35 -8.62
CA GLY A 42 33.74 11.62 -9.72
C GLY A 42 32.23 11.42 -9.50
N ALA A 43 31.81 11.20 -8.25
CA ALA A 43 30.40 11.05 -7.92
C ALA A 43 29.62 12.37 -7.99
N TYR A 44 30.23 13.47 -7.54
CA TYR A 44 29.65 14.80 -7.71
C TYR A 44 29.47 15.16 -9.19
N ALA A 45 30.50 14.96 -10.01
CA ALA A 45 30.44 15.21 -11.45
C ALA A 45 29.32 14.40 -12.13
N THR A 46 29.22 13.12 -11.79
CA THR A 46 28.15 12.24 -12.29
C THR A 46 26.76 12.77 -11.90
N GLY A 47 26.56 13.16 -10.64
CA GLY A 47 25.28 13.68 -10.17
C GLY A 47 24.84 14.97 -10.87
N VAL A 48 25.77 15.93 -11.03
CA VAL A 48 25.50 17.19 -11.72
C VAL A 48 25.22 16.98 -13.20
N LEU A 49 26.02 16.14 -13.88
CA LEU A 49 25.82 15.85 -15.31
C LEU A 49 24.48 15.16 -15.59
N VAL A 50 24.06 14.22 -14.73
CA VAL A 50 22.74 13.58 -14.86
C VAL A 50 21.61 14.59 -14.63
N LEU A 51 21.76 15.51 -13.67
CA LEU A 51 20.78 16.57 -13.43
C LEU A 51 20.67 17.52 -14.62
N MET A 52 21.81 17.99 -15.15
CA MET A 52 21.86 18.86 -16.32
C MET A 52 21.31 18.18 -17.58
N SER A 53 21.66 16.92 -17.79
CA SER A 53 21.13 16.09 -18.89
C SER A 53 19.61 15.97 -18.80
N SER A 54 19.09 15.68 -17.60
CA SER A 54 17.65 15.54 -17.36
C SER A 54 16.90 16.85 -17.61
N ALA A 55 17.47 17.98 -17.18
CA ALA A 55 16.93 19.31 -17.45
C ALA A 55 16.95 19.65 -18.95
N ALA A 56 18.05 19.33 -19.66
CA ALA A 56 18.17 19.54 -21.09
C ALA A 56 17.10 18.75 -21.87
N VAL A 57 16.90 17.46 -21.52
CA VAL A 57 15.82 16.62 -22.08
C VAL A 57 14.45 17.24 -21.83
N ALA A 58 14.15 17.65 -20.59
CA ALA A 58 12.87 18.23 -20.24
C ALA A 58 12.57 19.51 -21.05
N VAL A 59 13.58 20.37 -21.22
CA VAL A 59 13.46 21.60 -22.02
C VAL A 59 13.29 21.28 -23.51
N ALA A 60 14.04 20.31 -24.05
CA ALA A 60 13.90 19.88 -25.45
C ALA A 60 12.50 19.34 -25.74
N ILE A 61 11.97 18.48 -24.85
CA ILE A 61 10.60 17.95 -24.94
C ILE A 61 9.57 19.09 -24.83
N SER A 62 9.73 20.00 -23.87
CA SER A 62 8.80 21.13 -23.68
C SER A 62 8.76 22.05 -24.92
N ALA A 63 9.93 22.43 -25.44
CA ALA A 63 10.03 23.30 -26.61
C ALA A 63 9.45 22.64 -27.87
N TRP A 64 9.65 21.31 -28.02
CA TRP A 64 9.04 20.53 -29.10
C TRP A 64 7.51 20.50 -29.00
N ARG A 65 6.96 20.23 -27.80
CA ARG A 65 5.50 20.21 -27.58
C ARG A 65 4.84 21.58 -27.82
N ASN A 66 5.56 22.67 -27.52
CA ASN A 66 5.09 24.03 -27.75
C ASN A 66 5.37 24.55 -29.18
N SER A 67 5.84 23.70 -30.10
CA SER A 67 6.17 24.06 -31.49
C SER A 67 7.17 25.22 -31.63
N GLU A 68 8.08 25.38 -30.66
CA GLU A 68 9.09 26.43 -30.71
C GLU A 68 10.22 26.08 -31.68
N LYS A 69 10.60 27.00 -32.59
CA LYS A 69 11.67 26.77 -33.57
C LYS A 69 13.04 26.45 -32.94
N LYS A 70 13.26 26.82 -31.68
CA LYS A 70 14.52 26.60 -30.94
C LYS A 70 14.69 25.15 -30.43
N TRP A 71 13.68 24.29 -30.58
CA TRP A 71 13.72 22.91 -30.08
C TRP A 71 14.93 22.11 -30.60
N ILE A 72 15.36 22.37 -31.85
CA ILE A 72 16.54 21.73 -32.46
C ILE A 72 17.82 22.09 -31.68
N GLY A 73 17.94 23.34 -31.24
CA GLY A 73 19.09 23.78 -30.42
C GLY A 73 19.12 23.05 -29.07
N PHE A 74 17.97 22.93 -28.41
CA PHE A 74 17.86 22.18 -27.16
C PHE A 74 18.11 20.67 -27.33
N LEU A 75 17.72 20.09 -28.48
CA LEU A 75 18.05 18.71 -28.82
C LEU A 75 19.57 18.52 -28.95
N ILE A 76 20.27 19.43 -29.65
CA ILE A 76 21.73 19.37 -29.79
C ILE A 76 22.40 19.45 -28.42
N ILE A 77 21.99 20.40 -27.57
CA ILE A 77 22.49 20.53 -26.20
C ILE A 77 22.25 19.25 -25.40
N THR A 78 21.08 18.63 -25.54
CA THR A 78 20.74 17.36 -24.92
C THR A 78 21.70 16.25 -25.35
N LEU A 79 21.98 16.13 -26.65
CA LEU A 79 22.92 15.13 -27.17
C LEU A 79 24.35 15.34 -26.65
N ILE A 80 24.81 16.60 -26.56
CA ILE A 80 26.11 16.93 -25.97
C ILE A 80 26.17 16.50 -24.51
N PHE A 81 25.17 16.85 -23.70
CA PHE A 81 25.14 16.43 -22.29
C PHE A 81 25.06 14.91 -22.13
N PHE A 82 24.33 14.22 -23.00
CA PHE A 82 24.26 12.76 -22.98
C PHE A 82 25.62 12.14 -23.29
N TYR A 83 26.33 12.66 -24.29
CA TYR A 83 27.69 12.24 -24.62
C TYR A 83 28.65 12.49 -23.46
N THR A 84 28.69 13.70 -22.90
CA THR A 84 29.56 14.04 -21.77
C THR A 84 29.25 13.19 -20.54
N THR A 85 27.97 12.92 -20.27
CA THR A 85 27.55 12.04 -19.17
C THR A 85 28.04 10.62 -19.39
N ALA A 86 27.93 10.08 -20.61
CA ALA A 86 28.40 8.74 -20.94
C ALA A 86 29.93 8.61 -20.78
N VAL A 87 30.69 9.59 -21.30
CA VAL A 87 32.15 9.62 -21.15
C VAL A 87 32.54 9.69 -19.67
N ASN A 88 31.94 10.60 -18.91
CA ASN A 88 32.21 10.74 -17.47
C ASN A 88 31.90 9.45 -16.69
N ILE A 89 30.81 8.77 -17.03
CA ILE A 89 30.45 7.48 -16.42
C ILE A 89 31.51 6.40 -16.67
N ILE A 90 32.06 6.35 -17.89
CA ILE A 90 33.10 5.39 -18.28
C ILE A 90 34.43 5.71 -17.57
N GLU A 91 34.80 6.98 -17.51
CA GLU A 91 36.05 7.44 -16.89
C GLU A 91 36.02 7.37 -15.35
N GLN A 92 34.87 7.67 -14.75
CA GLN A 92 34.68 7.78 -13.30
C GLN A 92 33.49 6.94 -12.82
N PRO A 93 33.62 5.61 -12.77
CA PRO A 93 32.52 4.71 -12.43
C PRO A 93 32.09 4.81 -10.95
N GLU A 94 32.88 5.46 -10.09
CA GLU A 94 32.57 5.66 -8.68
C GLU A 94 31.22 6.36 -8.47
N GLY A 95 30.85 7.29 -9.36
CA GLY A 95 29.57 7.98 -9.27
C GLY A 95 28.36 7.06 -9.44
N ILE A 96 28.43 6.08 -10.34
CA ILE A 96 27.36 5.09 -10.50
C ILE A 96 27.28 4.18 -9.28
N LYS A 97 28.42 3.77 -8.70
CA LYS A 97 28.42 2.91 -7.50
C LYS A 97 27.69 3.61 -6.35
N ILE A 98 28.00 4.88 -6.08
CA ILE A 98 27.31 5.66 -5.06
C ILE A 98 25.82 5.79 -5.40
N ALA A 99 25.49 6.22 -6.62
CA ALA A 99 24.11 6.41 -7.04
C ALA A 99 23.29 5.13 -6.87
N SER A 100 23.85 3.97 -7.25
CA SER A 100 23.18 2.68 -7.10
C SER A 100 22.91 2.32 -5.63
N LEU A 101 23.87 2.60 -4.73
CA LEU A 101 23.70 2.38 -3.29
C LEU A 101 22.60 3.28 -2.72
N PHE A 102 22.58 4.56 -3.10
CA PHE A 102 21.52 5.48 -2.69
C PHE A 102 20.15 5.07 -3.25
N ILE A 103 20.07 4.68 -4.52
CA ILE A 103 18.83 4.19 -5.15
C ILE A 103 18.33 2.95 -4.42
N LEU A 104 19.20 1.96 -4.18
CA LEU A 104 18.87 0.76 -3.41
C LEU A 104 18.43 1.11 -2.00
N GLY A 105 19.13 2.02 -1.31
CA GLY A 105 18.77 2.48 0.03
C GLY A 105 17.42 3.18 0.07
N ILE A 106 17.11 4.04 -0.90
CA ILE A 106 15.82 4.71 -1.05
C ILE A 106 14.72 3.68 -1.33
N ILE A 107 14.94 2.74 -2.25
CA ILE A 107 13.97 1.68 -2.58
C ILE A 107 13.72 0.81 -1.35
N ALA A 108 14.77 0.34 -0.68
CA ALA A 108 14.66 -0.49 0.51
C ALA A 108 13.95 0.25 1.65
N THR A 109 14.33 1.49 1.95
CA THR A 109 13.68 2.31 2.99
C THR A 109 12.24 2.60 2.63
N SER A 110 11.94 2.89 1.35
CA SER A 110 10.58 3.10 0.87
C SER A 110 9.73 1.84 1.01
N PHE A 111 10.31 0.68 0.69
CA PHE A 111 9.65 -0.62 0.83
C PHE A 111 9.37 -0.95 2.29
N VAL A 112 10.37 -0.81 3.18
CA VAL A 112 10.21 -1.01 4.62
C VAL A 112 9.16 -0.05 5.19
N SER A 113 9.25 1.23 4.85
CA SER A 113 8.28 2.23 5.27
C SER A 113 6.87 1.93 4.76
N ARG A 114 6.73 1.41 3.54
CA ARG A 114 5.45 0.97 2.96
C ARG A 114 4.92 -0.27 3.67
N ALA A 115 5.75 -1.27 3.90
CA ALA A 115 5.37 -2.50 4.60
C ALA A 115 4.92 -2.22 6.04
N LEU A 116 5.66 -1.40 6.79
CA LEU A 116 5.29 -1.00 8.14
C LEU A 116 3.95 -0.25 8.15
N ARG A 117 3.81 0.78 7.31
CA ARG A 117 2.55 1.56 7.20
C ARG A 117 1.37 0.73 6.71
N SER A 118 1.60 -0.29 5.87
CA SER A 118 0.54 -1.18 5.39
C SER A 118 -0.09 -1.98 6.52
N THR A 119 0.66 -2.26 7.58
CA THR A 119 0.18 -3.05 8.72
C THR A 119 -0.46 -2.22 9.84
N GLU A 120 -0.49 -0.89 9.71
CA GLU A 120 -1.14 0.01 10.68
C GLU A 120 -2.64 0.10 10.38
N VAL A 121 -3.47 -0.05 11.41
CA VAL A 121 -4.92 0.16 11.31
C VAL A 121 -5.18 1.66 11.18
N ARG A 122 -5.54 2.11 9.98
CA ARG A 122 -5.65 3.54 9.63
C ARG A 122 -7.02 4.17 9.92
N PHE A 123 -8.00 3.37 10.33
CA PHE A 123 -9.36 3.82 10.48
C PHE A 123 -9.61 4.14 11.96
N GLU A 124 -9.66 5.42 12.28
CA GLU A 124 -9.96 5.90 13.64
C GLU A 124 -11.48 5.88 13.90
N ASP A 125 -12.28 6.11 12.85
CA ASP A 125 -13.75 6.13 12.92
C ASP A 125 -14.39 5.23 11.85
N ILE A 126 -15.35 4.39 12.30
CA ILE A 126 -16.22 3.60 11.42
C ILE A 126 -17.64 4.15 11.52
N GLU A 127 -18.19 4.61 10.39
CA GLU A 127 -19.56 5.10 10.27
C GLU A 127 -20.43 4.01 9.65
N LEU A 128 -21.43 3.56 10.41
CA LEU A 128 -22.44 2.61 9.95
C LEU A 128 -23.69 3.37 9.48
N ASP A 129 -24.26 2.97 8.35
CA ASP A 129 -25.64 3.38 8.04
C ASP A 129 -26.67 2.61 8.89
N ALA A 130 -27.92 3.07 8.86
CA ALA A 130 -28.99 2.48 9.67
C ALA A 130 -29.19 0.98 9.40
N LYS A 131 -28.96 0.53 8.17
CA LYS A 131 -29.17 -0.86 7.76
C LYS A 131 -27.99 -1.77 8.15
N ALA A 132 -26.76 -1.27 8.03
CA ALA A 132 -25.57 -1.91 8.55
C ALA A 132 -25.65 -2.05 10.07
N GLN A 133 -26.15 -1.02 10.75
CA GLN A 133 -26.40 -1.04 12.18
C GLN A 133 -27.39 -2.15 12.56
N GLU A 134 -28.54 -2.21 11.89
CA GLU A 134 -29.56 -3.26 12.07
C GLU A 134 -28.95 -4.66 11.92
N TYR A 135 -28.22 -4.91 10.83
CA TYR A 135 -27.59 -6.21 10.59
C TYR A 135 -26.60 -6.62 11.67
N ILE A 136 -25.80 -5.67 12.18
CA ILE A 136 -24.83 -5.94 13.24
C ILE A 136 -25.55 -6.24 14.56
N ASP A 137 -26.63 -5.51 14.86
CA ASP A 137 -27.38 -5.67 16.10
C ASP A 137 -28.13 -7.01 16.14
N GLU A 138 -28.69 -7.47 15.01
CA GLU A 138 -29.29 -8.80 14.89
C GLU A 138 -28.27 -9.94 15.10
N MET A 139 -27.01 -9.74 14.72
CA MET A 139 -25.94 -10.73 14.94
C MET A 139 -25.41 -10.73 16.37
N ALA A 140 -25.73 -9.72 17.17
CA ALA A 140 -25.19 -9.57 18.53
C ALA A 140 -25.59 -10.72 19.46
N GLU A 141 -26.67 -11.46 19.16
CA GLU A 141 -27.11 -12.61 19.96
C GLU A 141 -26.26 -13.87 19.72
N GLY A 142 -25.71 -14.06 18.51
CA GLY A 142 -24.96 -15.25 18.09
C GLY A 142 -23.44 -15.06 17.99
N GLU A 143 -22.76 -15.99 17.32
CA GLU A 143 -21.38 -15.79 16.86
C GLU A 143 -21.36 -14.88 15.64
N ILE A 144 -20.43 -13.91 15.64
CA ILE A 144 -20.31 -12.95 14.54
C ILE A 144 -19.45 -13.58 13.45
N ARG A 145 -20.08 -13.97 12.34
CA ARG A 145 -19.43 -14.63 11.21
C ARG A 145 -19.51 -13.77 9.96
N ILE A 146 -18.34 -13.27 9.55
CA ILE A 146 -18.16 -12.41 8.39
C ILE A 146 -17.57 -13.22 7.24
N VAL A 147 -18.26 -13.29 6.12
CA VAL A 147 -17.71 -13.90 4.89
C VAL A 147 -17.28 -12.78 3.95
N THR A 148 -15.98 -12.72 3.65
CA THR A 148 -15.48 -11.72 2.70
C THR A 148 -15.90 -12.10 1.29
N ASN A 149 -16.55 -11.19 0.57
CA ASN A 149 -16.93 -11.40 -0.81
C ASN A 149 -16.27 -10.37 -1.73
N ARG A 150 -15.65 -10.85 -2.81
CA ARG A 150 -15.34 -10.00 -3.95
C ARG A 150 -16.53 -10.08 -4.90
N ARG A 151 -17.25 -8.96 -5.03
CA ARG A 151 -18.46 -8.86 -5.83
C ARG A 151 -18.16 -9.10 -7.31
N GLU A 152 -18.94 -9.98 -7.93
CA GLU A 152 -18.91 -10.25 -9.36
C GLU A 152 -20.22 -9.77 -10.02
N ALA A 153 -21.19 -10.67 -10.19
CA ALA A 153 -22.51 -10.33 -10.71
C ALA A 153 -23.35 -9.56 -9.68
N GLY A 154 -23.14 -9.83 -8.38
CA GLY A 154 -23.90 -9.28 -7.27
C GLY A 154 -25.36 -9.72 -7.27
N ASP A 155 -25.65 -10.91 -7.79
CA ASP A 155 -26.98 -11.51 -7.82
C ASP A 155 -27.18 -12.57 -6.73
N VAL A 156 -28.42 -13.01 -6.55
CA VAL A 156 -28.78 -14.02 -5.54
C VAL A 156 -28.04 -15.35 -5.75
N ALA A 157 -27.67 -15.68 -7.00
CA ALA A 157 -26.98 -16.93 -7.31
C ALA A 157 -25.54 -16.91 -6.80
N GLU A 158 -24.83 -15.79 -6.95
CA GLU A 158 -23.49 -15.58 -6.40
C GLU A 158 -23.48 -15.78 -4.88
N TYR A 159 -24.39 -15.12 -4.16
CA TYR A 159 -24.44 -15.21 -2.69
C TYR A 159 -24.83 -16.61 -2.21
N ARG A 160 -25.78 -17.26 -2.88
CA ARG A 160 -26.18 -18.65 -2.57
C ARG A 160 -25.01 -19.62 -2.74
N PHE A 161 -24.28 -19.51 -3.83
CA PHE A 161 -23.13 -20.38 -4.11
C PHE A 161 -22.05 -20.18 -3.05
N LYS A 162 -21.67 -18.93 -2.76
CA LYS A 162 -20.62 -18.61 -1.78
C LYS A 162 -21.02 -18.98 -0.35
N GLU A 163 -22.28 -18.79 0.02
CA GLU A 163 -22.78 -19.24 1.33
C GLU A 163 -22.64 -20.75 1.45
N HIS A 164 -23.10 -21.50 0.46
CA HIS A 164 -23.04 -22.97 0.47
C HIS A 164 -21.60 -23.48 0.58
N GLU A 165 -20.71 -22.97 -0.27
CA GLU A 165 -19.27 -23.29 -0.25
C GLU A 165 -18.68 -23.05 1.14
N LYS A 166 -18.88 -21.85 1.71
CA LYS A 166 -18.27 -21.49 3.00
C LYS A 166 -18.85 -22.26 4.18
N ARG A 167 -20.15 -22.59 4.15
CA ARG A 167 -20.79 -23.43 5.17
C ARG A 167 -20.27 -24.85 5.13
N VAL A 168 -20.07 -25.43 3.95
CA VAL A 168 -19.54 -26.78 3.77
C VAL A 168 -18.08 -26.84 4.22
N ASP A 169 -17.22 -25.97 3.69
CA ASP A 169 -15.79 -26.00 3.96
C ASP A 169 -15.48 -25.76 5.46
N ASN A 170 -16.20 -24.83 6.09
CA ASN A 170 -15.91 -24.40 7.46
C ASN A 170 -16.87 -24.98 8.49
N HIS A 171 -17.69 -25.97 8.10
CA HIS A 171 -18.66 -26.65 8.98
C HIS A 171 -19.58 -25.68 9.74
N ILE A 172 -20.05 -24.62 9.07
CA ILE A 172 -20.88 -23.58 9.69
C ILE A 172 -22.34 -24.08 9.76
N PRO A 173 -22.95 -24.20 10.96
CA PRO A 173 -24.33 -24.68 11.11
C PRO A 173 -25.33 -23.82 10.34
N SER A 174 -26.33 -24.44 9.72
CA SER A 174 -27.36 -23.73 8.92
C SER A 174 -28.20 -22.75 9.73
N SER A 175 -28.33 -22.96 11.03
CA SER A 175 -29.00 -22.05 11.97
C SER A 175 -28.28 -20.72 12.14
N ASP A 176 -26.99 -20.71 11.89
CA ASP A 176 -26.16 -19.59 12.31
C ASP A 176 -26.06 -18.57 11.18
N PRO A 177 -26.37 -17.29 11.47
CA PRO A 177 -26.39 -16.25 10.46
C PRO A 177 -24.97 -15.95 9.95
N ILE A 178 -24.89 -15.60 8.67
CA ILE A 178 -23.65 -15.15 8.00
C ILE A 178 -23.90 -13.75 7.46
N LEU A 179 -22.91 -12.88 7.64
CA LEU A 179 -22.91 -11.55 7.06
C LEU A 179 -21.83 -11.44 5.99
N PHE A 180 -22.22 -11.08 4.78
CA PHE A 180 -21.25 -10.85 3.71
C PHE A 180 -20.60 -9.48 3.89
N TYR A 181 -19.30 -9.39 3.66
CA TYR A 181 -18.57 -8.13 3.66
C TYR A 181 -17.85 -7.92 2.32
N GLU A 182 -18.26 -6.89 1.60
CA GLU A 182 -17.76 -6.50 0.30
C GLU A 182 -17.00 -5.19 0.40
N ILE A 183 -15.80 -5.17 -0.19
CA ILE A 183 -14.96 -3.98 -0.23
C ILE A 183 -14.63 -3.66 -1.68
N ASP A 184 -15.11 -2.51 -2.14
CA ASP A 184 -14.73 -1.93 -3.42
C ASP A 184 -13.42 -1.15 -3.26
N VAL A 185 -12.49 -1.34 -4.19
CA VAL A 185 -11.19 -0.67 -4.17
C VAL A 185 -11.35 0.75 -4.73
N GLY A 186 -11.39 1.74 -3.83
CA GLY A 186 -11.45 3.17 -4.15
C GLY A 186 -10.07 3.81 -4.33
N ASP A 187 -10.04 5.04 -4.84
CA ASP A 187 -8.78 5.80 -5.01
C ASP A 187 -8.22 6.22 -3.64
N ALA A 188 -6.92 5.94 -3.41
CA ALA A 188 -6.22 6.32 -2.20
C ALA A 188 -6.19 7.85 -1.97
N SER A 189 -6.33 8.62 -3.04
CA SER A 189 -6.29 10.09 -3.05
C SER A 189 -7.51 10.74 -2.39
N ASP A 190 -8.67 10.08 -2.44
CA ASP A 190 -9.94 10.57 -1.87
C ASP A 190 -10.19 10.10 -0.43
N PHE A 191 -9.25 9.35 0.15
CA PHE A 191 -9.44 8.72 1.44
C PHE A 191 -9.33 9.73 2.60
N LYS A 192 -10.44 9.92 3.34
CA LYS A 192 -10.56 10.89 4.45
C LYS A 192 -10.41 10.29 5.86
N GLY A 193 -9.82 9.11 6.02
CA GLY A 193 -9.60 8.51 7.35
C GLY A 193 -10.78 7.74 7.95
N LYS A 194 -11.98 7.86 7.37
CA LYS A 194 -13.20 7.21 7.87
C LYS A 194 -13.63 6.03 7.02
N LEU A 195 -14.03 4.94 7.67
CA LEU A 195 -14.61 3.76 7.00
C LEU A 195 -16.12 3.88 6.99
N LYS A 196 -16.75 3.99 5.82
CA LYS A 196 -18.22 4.04 5.70
C LYS A 196 -18.75 2.67 5.31
N VAL A 197 -19.54 2.08 6.18
CA VAL A 197 -20.14 0.76 5.97
C VAL A 197 -21.62 0.91 5.73
N ARG A 198 -22.11 0.32 4.63
CA ARG A 198 -23.50 0.37 4.21
C ARG A 198 -24.14 -1.00 4.20
N GLY A 199 -25.36 -1.13 4.70
CA GLY A 199 -26.14 -2.35 4.63
C GLY A 199 -26.88 -2.46 3.30
N VAL A 200 -26.74 -3.59 2.61
CA VAL A 200 -27.45 -3.93 1.37
C VAL A 200 -28.13 -5.27 1.54
N ASP A 201 -29.38 -5.35 1.10
CA ASP A 201 -30.11 -6.62 1.00
C ASP A 201 -30.11 -7.05 -0.47
N VAL A 202 -29.69 -8.28 -0.74
CA VAL A 202 -29.85 -8.89 -2.07
C VAL A 202 -30.61 -10.19 -1.90
N GLY A 203 -31.93 -10.15 -2.09
CA GLY A 203 -32.78 -11.34 -2.05
C GLY A 203 -32.75 -12.07 -0.70
N GLY A 204 -32.69 -11.31 0.41
CA GLY A 204 -32.61 -11.83 1.78
C GLY A 204 -31.19 -12.08 2.29
N TYR A 205 -30.17 -11.92 1.43
CA TYR A 205 -28.77 -11.95 1.86
C TYR A 205 -28.35 -10.59 2.43
N LYS A 206 -27.89 -10.59 3.69
CA LYS A 206 -27.37 -9.41 4.39
C LYS A 206 -25.93 -9.16 3.98
N ILE A 207 -25.67 -8.01 3.38
CA ILE A 207 -24.36 -7.63 2.85
C ILE A 207 -23.98 -6.28 3.43
N LEU A 208 -22.74 -6.17 3.91
CA LEU A 208 -22.10 -4.94 4.27
C LEU A 208 -21.17 -4.52 3.12
N ARG A 209 -21.31 -3.29 2.64
CA ARG A 209 -20.47 -2.72 1.58
C ARG A 209 -19.65 -1.58 2.11
N THR A 210 -18.41 -1.49 1.65
CA THR A 210 -17.49 -0.42 2.01
C THR A 210 -16.57 -0.13 0.85
N GLU A 211 -16.06 1.10 0.79
CA GLU A 211 -15.04 1.49 -0.17
C GLU A 211 -13.73 1.75 0.59
N SER A 212 -12.64 1.12 0.16
CA SER A 212 -11.33 1.32 0.78
C SER A 212 -10.19 1.07 -0.21
N PRO A 213 -9.15 1.92 -0.23
CA PRO A 213 -7.94 1.67 -1.01
C PRO A 213 -7.08 0.52 -0.42
N ALA A 214 -7.35 0.11 0.81
CA ALA A 214 -6.62 -0.96 1.50
C ALA A 214 -7.62 -1.98 2.08
N VAL A 215 -7.90 -3.03 1.29
CA VAL A 215 -8.86 -4.09 1.64
C VAL A 215 -8.51 -4.78 2.97
N PRO A 216 -7.26 -5.26 3.20
CA PRO A 216 -6.94 -5.93 4.47
C PRO A 216 -7.13 -5.04 5.69
N ASN A 217 -6.77 -3.76 5.60
CA ASN A 217 -6.89 -2.80 6.70
C ASN A 217 -8.37 -2.50 7.00
N ALA A 218 -9.22 -2.41 5.98
CA ALA A 218 -10.65 -2.22 6.17
C ALA A 218 -11.29 -3.41 6.89
N ILE A 219 -10.93 -4.65 6.49
CA ILE A 219 -11.39 -5.87 7.16
C ILE A 219 -10.92 -5.89 8.62
N ALA A 220 -9.63 -5.68 8.86
CA ALA A 220 -9.07 -5.71 10.21
C ALA A 220 -9.71 -4.64 11.12
N ALA A 221 -9.85 -3.41 10.63
CA ALA A 221 -10.50 -2.33 11.37
C ALA A 221 -11.95 -2.68 11.69
N PHE A 222 -12.70 -3.17 10.71
CA PHE A 222 -14.09 -3.55 10.89
C PHE A 222 -14.26 -4.68 11.91
N LEU A 223 -13.39 -5.69 11.89
CA LEU A 223 -13.41 -6.78 12.86
C LEU A 223 -13.09 -6.31 14.29
N LEU A 224 -12.11 -5.41 14.45
CA LEU A 224 -11.79 -4.83 15.76
C LEU A 224 -12.96 -3.99 16.29
N PHE A 225 -13.58 -3.19 15.42
CA PHE A 225 -14.78 -2.43 15.75
C PHE A 225 -15.95 -3.33 16.17
N LEU A 226 -16.21 -4.40 15.43
CA LEU A 226 -17.27 -5.36 15.78
C LEU A 226 -16.99 -6.02 17.13
N ARG A 227 -15.74 -6.38 17.40
CA ARG A 227 -15.33 -6.93 18.69
C ARG A 227 -15.57 -5.95 19.82
N ASP A 228 -15.11 -4.70 19.67
CA ASP A 228 -15.22 -3.70 20.73
C ASP A 228 -16.68 -3.31 21.00
N LYS A 229 -17.52 -3.32 19.96
CA LYS A 229 -18.95 -3.03 20.08
C LYS A 229 -19.77 -4.18 20.67
N SER A 230 -19.53 -5.41 20.23
CA SER A 230 -20.31 -6.59 20.66
C SER A 230 -19.75 -7.28 21.90
N GLY A 231 -18.48 -7.03 22.26
CA GLY A 231 -17.75 -7.77 23.28
C GLY A 231 -17.40 -9.22 22.90
N LYS A 232 -17.74 -9.65 21.68
CA LYS A 232 -17.50 -11.01 21.17
C LYS A 232 -16.34 -11.03 20.18
N ILE A 233 -15.75 -12.20 19.95
CA ILE A 233 -14.66 -12.37 18.98
C ILE A 233 -15.28 -12.69 17.62
N PRO A 234 -15.18 -11.79 16.62
CA PRO A 234 -15.70 -12.08 15.29
C PRO A 234 -14.79 -13.05 14.55
N HIS A 235 -15.41 -13.88 13.72
CA HIS A 235 -14.76 -14.81 12.81
C HIS A 235 -14.90 -14.30 11.38
N VAL A 236 -13.79 -14.18 10.67
CA VAL A 236 -13.78 -13.83 9.25
C VAL A 236 -13.35 -15.03 8.40
N TYR A 237 -14.08 -15.26 7.32
CA TYR A 237 -13.85 -16.35 6.38
C TYR A 237 -13.45 -15.79 5.02
N PHE A 238 -12.24 -16.12 4.60
CA PHE A 238 -11.70 -15.76 3.28
C PHE A 238 -11.92 -16.90 2.28
N GLY A 239 -12.25 -16.54 1.03
CA GLY A 239 -12.20 -17.47 -0.10
C GLY A 239 -10.75 -17.68 -0.57
N TRP A 240 -10.46 -18.86 -1.12
CA TRP A 240 -9.20 -19.05 -1.84
C TRP A 240 -9.16 -18.14 -3.05
N SER A 241 -8.10 -17.34 -3.14
CA SER A 241 -7.80 -16.64 -4.38
C SER A 241 -7.16 -17.64 -5.33
N GLU A 242 -7.92 -18.16 -6.30
CA GLU A 242 -7.36 -18.98 -7.38
C GLU A 242 -6.41 -18.13 -8.23
N GLY A 243 -5.10 -18.28 -8.00
CA GLY A 243 -4.08 -17.58 -8.76
C GLY A 243 -2.66 -17.97 -8.35
N ASN A 244 -1.69 -17.63 -9.20
CA ASN A 244 -0.29 -17.96 -8.95
C ASN A 244 0.27 -17.14 -7.77
N PRO A 245 0.79 -17.77 -6.69
CA PRO A 245 1.33 -17.10 -5.50
C PRO A 245 2.41 -16.05 -5.81
N PHE A 246 3.24 -16.28 -6.82
CA PHE A 246 4.28 -15.33 -7.25
C PHE A 246 3.68 -14.03 -7.81
N ARG A 247 2.48 -14.10 -8.41
CA ARG A 247 1.77 -12.94 -8.95
C ARG A 247 1.25 -12.04 -7.83
N TYR A 248 0.79 -12.63 -6.73
CA TYR A 248 0.38 -11.90 -5.52
C TYR A 248 1.56 -11.30 -4.77
N LEU A 249 2.68 -12.03 -4.68
CA LEU A 249 3.91 -11.49 -4.09
C LEU A 249 4.44 -10.30 -4.91
N LEU A 250 4.45 -10.41 -6.25
CA LEU A 250 4.85 -9.32 -7.13
C LEU A 250 3.90 -8.13 -7.05
N ARG A 251 2.57 -8.36 -6.94
CA ARG A 251 1.60 -7.29 -6.69
C ARG A 251 1.77 -6.64 -5.32
N TYR A 252 2.10 -7.41 -4.29
CA TYR A 252 2.43 -6.85 -2.98
C TYR A 252 3.68 -5.96 -3.07
N VAL A 253 4.70 -6.39 -3.80
CA VAL A 253 5.94 -5.61 -3.96
C VAL A 253 5.72 -4.33 -4.78
N LEU A 254 5.03 -4.42 -5.91
CA LEU A 254 4.85 -3.30 -6.83
C LEU A 254 3.74 -2.34 -6.36
N PHE A 255 2.61 -2.89 -5.90
CA PHE A 255 1.36 -2.16 -5.63
C PHE A 255 0.93 -2.18 -4.15
N GLY A 256 1.56 -2.98 -3.29
CA GLY A 256 1.14 -3.14 -1.88
C GLY A 256 -0.06 -4.06 -1.69
N GLU A 257 -0.55 -4.68 -2.77
CA GLU A 257 -1.71 -5.57 -2.78
C GLU A 257 -1.26 -7.03 -2.73
N GLY A 258 -1.23 -7.62 -1.53
CA GLY A 258 -0.89 -9.03 -1.31
C GLY A 258 -2.12 -9.93 -1.21
N ASP A 259 -1.90 -11.17 -0.76
CA ASP A 259 -2.99 -12.06 -0.34
C ASP A 259 -3.69 -11.45 0.89
N THR A 260 -5.00 -11.21 0.78
CA THR A 260 -5.78 -10.43 1.76
C THR A 260 -5.81 -11.11 3.12
N ALA A 261 -5.91 -12.43 3.17
CA ALA A 261 -6.05 -13.17 4.42
C ALA A 261 -4.81 -13.11 5.34
N PRO A 262 -3.59 -13.45 4.89
CA PRO A 262 -2.40 -13.37 5.73
C PRO A 262 -2.08 -11.94 6.14
N VAL A 263 -2.30 -10.96 5.25
CA VAL A 263 -2.08 -9.55 5.57
C VAL A 263 -3.06 -9.07 6.64
N THR A 264 -4.35 -9.44 6.53
CA THR A 264 -5.37 -9.13 7.55
C THR A 264 -4.99 -9.72 8.90
N ARG A 265 -4.54 -10.98 8.94
CA ARG A 265 -4.09 -11.64 10.17
C ARG A 265 -2.90 -10.92 10.81
N GLU A 266 -1.93 -10.48 10.02
CA GLU A 266 -0.77 -9.75 10.54
C GLU A 266 -1.14 -8.36 11.06
N ILE A 267 -2.06 -7.64 10.40
CA ILE A 267 -2.61 -6.37 10.90
C ILE A 267 -3.29 -6.59 12.26
N LEU A 268 -4.17 -7.60 12.35
CA LEU A 268 -4.84 -7.96 13.60
C LEU A 268 -3.85 -8.35 14.71
N ARG A 269 -2.75 -9.03 14.36
CA ARG A 269 -1.69 -9.40 15.31
C ARG A 269 -0.97 -8.19 15.90
N LYS A 270 -0.71 -7.17 15.08
CA LYS A 270 -0.07 -5.93 15.55
C LYS A 270 -1.04 -5.04 16.33
N ALA A 271 -2.30 -4.97 15.92
CA ALA A 271 -3.31 -4.13 16.55
C ALA A 271 -3.82 -4.72 17.88
N GLU A 272 -4.01 -6.04 17.96
CA GLU A 272 -4.37 -6.75 19.20
C GLU A 272 -3.31 -7.83 19.51
N PRO A 273 -2.35 -7.52 20.40
CA PRO A 273 -1.32 -8.47 20.81
C PRO A 273 -1.88 -9.70 21.54
N ASP A 274 -2.99 -9.56 22.28
CA ASP A 274 -3.60 -10.67 23.02
C ASP A 274 -4.30 -11.66 22.07
N PRO A 275 -3.83 -12.91 21.95
CA PRO A 275 -4.43 -13.90 21.07
C PRO A 275 -5.87 -14.24 21.43
N THR A 276 -6.27 -14.10 22.70
CA THR A 276 -7.61 -14.45 23.19
C THR A 276 -8.64 -13.38 22.88
N ARG A 277 -8.22 -12.15 22.56
CA ARG A 277 -9.10 -11.03 22.19
C ARG A 277 -9.02 -10.70 20.70
N ARG A 278 -8.24 -11.45 19.94
CA ARG A 278 -8.02 -11.19 18.52
C ARG A 278 -9.12 -11.83 17.68
N PRO A 279 -9.72 -11.09 16.73
CA PRO A 279 -10.60 -11.66 15.71
C PRO A 279 -9.96 -12.86 15.01
N ASN A 280 -10.75 -13.90 14.77
CA ASN A 280 -10.29 -15.14 14.17
C ASN A 280 -10.33 -15.05 12.65
N VAL A 281 -9.21 -15.38 12.01
CA VAL A 281 -9.06 -15.39 10.55
C VAL A 281 -9.03 -16.83 10.08
N HIS A 282 -10.06 -17.22 9.34
CA HIS A 282 -10.17 -18.51 8.68
C HIS A 282 -9.87 -18.37 7.20
N VAL A 283 -8.96 -19.20 6.71
CA VAL A 283 -8.67 -19.36 5.29
C VAL A 283 -9.15 -20.76 4.95
N GLY A 284 -10.14 -20.86 4.06
CA GLY A 284 -10.85 -22.13 3.82
C GLY A 284 -9.90 -23.30 3.55
N GLY A 285 -10.23 -24.45 4.12
CA GLY A 285 -9.51 -25.71 3.99
C GLY A 285 -10.16 -26.76 4.87
#